data_AF-A0AAP0R474-F1
#
_entry.id   AF-A0AAP0R474-F1
#
_cell.length_a   1.000
_cell.length_b   1.000
_cell.length_c   1.000
_cell.angle_alpha   90.00
_cell.angle_beta   90.00
_cell.angle_gamma   90.00
#
_symmetry.space_group_name_H-M   'P 1'
#
loop_
_entity.id
_entity.type
_entity.pdbx_description
1 polymer ?
#
loop_
_entity_poly.entity_id
_entity_poly.type
_entity_poly.pdbx_seq_one_letter_code
_entity_poly.pdbx_strand_id
1 'polypeptide(L)'
;MIICLSCVALMVQLHVVLNYTGQNCWVYNSTMNGTDLNLPSITIAKLNQSRTVQRTVTNIAGNETYSVGWSAPYGVSVKVAPTHFSIGSGERQVLTVFFNATMNSSAASYGRIGLFGSQGHVANIPLSVIFKISYNVTNC
;
A
#
# COMPACT_ATOMS: atom_id res chain seq x y z
N MET A 1 15.33 7.52 13.53
CA MET A 1 14.41 6.75 12.67
C MET A 1 12.99 7.25 12.87
N ILE A 2 12.55 8.20 12.06
CA ILE A 2 11.20 8.74 12.23
C ILE A 2 10.61 9.10 10.87
N ILE A 3 10.38 8.05 10.08
CA ILE A 3 9.49 8.13 8.93
C ILE A 3 8.10 7.85 9.48
N CYS A 4 7.28 8.89 9.61
CA CYS A 4 5.87 8.68 9.93
C CYS A 4 5.17 8.32 8.61
N LEU A 5 4.87 7.03 8.44
CA LEU A 5 4.13 6.54 7.30
C LEU A 5 2.64 6.69 7.59
N SER A 6 2.08 7.84 7.24
CA SER A 6 0.63 8.03 7.36
C SER A 6 -0.06 7.11 6.36
N CYS A 7 -0.74 6.10 6.90
CA CYS A 7 -1.45 5.10 6.13
C CYS A 7 -2.69 5.71 5.48
N VAL A 8 -2.76 5.65 4.14
CA VAL A 8 -4.05 5.61 3.43
C VAL A 8 -4.08 4.25 2.72
N ALA A 9 -4.42 3.20 3.47
CA ALA A 9 -4.77 1.93 2.87
C ALA A 9 -6.20 2.05 2.32
N LEU A 10 -6.32 2.45 1.06
CA LEU A 10 -7.60 2.37 0.37
C LEU A 10 -7.96 0.89 0.22
N MET A 11 -8.78 0.35 1.13
CA MET A 11 -9.71 -0.76 0.87
C MET A 11 -10.39 -1.24 2.14
N VAL A 12 -11.67 -0.93 2.27
CA VAL A 12 -12.64 -1.97 2.59
C VAL A 12 -13.62 -2.05 1.44
N GLN A 13 -13.90 -3.25 0.95
CA GLN A 13 -14.96 -3.43 -0.05
C GLN A 13 -16.29 -3.13 0.67
N LEU A 14 -17.03 -2.11 0.23
CA LEU A 14 -18.26 -1.62 0.89
C LEU A 14 -19.22 -2.76 1.29
N HIS A 15 -19.33 -3.77 0.42
CA HIS A 15 -20.19 -4.96 0.59
C HIS A 15 -19.73 -5.96 1.65
N VAL A 16 -18.44 -5.96 2.02
CA VAL A 16 -17.91 -6.87 3.05
C VAL A 16 -18.21 -6.31 4.44
N VAL A 17 -18.06 -5.00 4.65
CA VAL A 17 -18.40 -4.35 5.94
C VAL A 17 -19.84 -4.64 6.32
N LEU A 18 -20.77 -4.43 5.38
CA LEU A 18 -22.20 -4.66 5.60
C LEU A 18 -22.53 -6.07 6.10
N ASN A 19 -21.79 -7.08 5.62
CA ASN A 19 -22.02 -8.49 5.97
C ASN A 19 -21.44 -8.86 7.35
N TYR A 20 -20.32 -8.25 7.74
CA TYR A 20 -19.66 -8.56 9.02
C TYR A 20 -20.10 -7.67 10.19
N THR A 21 -20.48 -6.40 9.95
CA THR A 21 -20.84 -5.46 11.03
C THR A 21 -22.33 -5.15 11.11
N GLY A 22 -23.14 -5.60 10.12
CA GLY A 22 -24.57 -5.27 10.06
C GLY A 22 -24.87 -3.78 9.90
N GLN A 23 -23.84 -2.94 9.68
CA GLN A 23 -23.98 -1.50 9.47
C GLN A 23 -23.80 -1.15 8.00
N ASN A 24 -24.79 -0.41 7.48
CA ASN A 24 -24.76 0.16 6.15
C ASN A 24 -24.02 1.50 6.17
N CYS A 25 -22.91 1.58 5.43
CA CYS A 25 -22.16 2.83 5.28
C CYS A 25 -22.93 3.94 4.56
N TRP A 26 -24.09 3.65 3.93
CA TRP A 26 -24.92 4.62 3.18
C TRP A 26 -25.56 5.73 4.03
N VAL A 27 -25.63 5.55 5.36
CA VAL A 27 -26.15 6.60 6.26
C VAL A 27 -25.09 7.69 6.49
N TYR A 28 -23.81 7.37 6.25
CA TYR A 28 -22.71 8.30 6.34
C TYR A 28 -22.35 8.69 4.91
N ASN A 29 -22.83 9.86 4.48
CA ASN A 29 -22.38 10.55 3.26
C ASN A 29 -20.94 11.08 3.43
N SER A 30 -20.13 10.33 4.18
CA SER A 30 -18.73 10.53 4.45
C SER A 30 -18.05 9.27 3.96
N THR A 31 -16.97 9.49 3.23
CA THR A 31 -15.96 8.51 2.86
C THR A 31 -15.41 7.84 4.12
N MET A 32 -16.21 6.99 4.80
CA MET A 32 -15.80 6.08 5.86
C MET A 32 -15.00 4.97 5.21
N ASN A 33 -13.86 5.38 4.69
CA ASN A 33 -12.76 4.50 4.44
C ASN A 33 -12.36 3.90 5.80
N GLY A 34 -12.18 2.60 5.88
CA GLY A 34 -11.43 1.98 6.98
C GLY A 34 -9.93 2.36 6.94
N THR A 35 -9.61 3.62 6.61
CA THR A 35 -8.27 4.15 6.33
C THR A 35 -7.53 4.68 7.55
N ASP A 36 -8.20 4.87 8.68
CA ASP A 36 -7.57 5.52 9.86
C ASP A 36 -6.77 4.58 10.76
N LEU A 37 -6.53 3.36 10.31
CA LEU A 37 -5.52 2.53 10.96
C LEU A 37 -4.15 3.02 10.49
N ASN A 38 -3.46 3.77 11.35
CA ASN A 38 -2.04 4.14 11.23
C ASN A 38 -1.13 2.90 11.36
N LEU A 39 -1.44 1.85 10.59
CA LEU A 39 -0.63 0.66 10.53
C LEU A 39 0.49 0.86 9.51
N PRO A 40 1.74 0.53 9.89
CA PRO A 40 2.88 0.55 9.00
C PRO A 40 2.86 -0.60 7.98
N SER A 41 1.68 -1.13 7.62
CA SER A 41 1.50 -2.27 6.72
C SER A 41 0.52 -1.97 5.60
N ILE A 42 0.70 -2.64 4.46
CA ILE A 42 -0.26 -2.63 3.35
C ILE A 42 -0.83 -4.05 3.20
N THR A 43 -2.13 -4.21 3.48
CA THR A 43 -2.82 -5.49 3.34
C THR A 43 -3.90 -5.39 2.28
N ILE A 44 -3.73 -6.09 1.17
CA ILE A 44 -4.71 -6.21 0.08
C ILE A 44 -5.52 -7.49 0.26
N ALA A 45 -6.76 -7.35 0.72
CA ALA A 45 -7.66 -8.50 0.85
C ALA A 45 -8.02 -9.10 -0.52
N LYS A 46 -8.31 -8.25 -1.52
CA LYS A 46 -8.68 -8.66 -2.88
C LYS A 46 -8.05 -7.75 -3.93
N LEU A 47 -7.07 -8.27 -4.66
CA LEU A 47 -6.44 -7.63 -5.80
C LEU A 47 -7.17 -8.05 -7.09
N ASN A 48 -7.85 -7.11 -7.75
CA ASN A 48 -8.57 -7.35 -9.01
C ASN A 48 -7.81 -6.71 -10.18
N GLN A 49 -7.03 -7.53 -10.88
CA GLN A 49 -5.87 -7.24 -11.74
C GLN A 49 -4.93 -6.22 -11.17
N SER A 50 -5.22 -4.94 -11.29
CA SER A 50 -4.32 -3.90 -10.80
C SER A 50 -4.96 -3.01 -9.75
N ARG A 51 -4.15 -2.56 -8.79
CA ARG A 51 -4.54 -1.60 -7.78
C ARG A 51 -3.39 -0.67 -7.47
N THR A 52 -3.72 0.58 -7.24
CA THR A 52 -2.76 1.60 -6.84
C THR A 52 -3.05 2.01 -5.41
N VAL A 53 -2.02 1.99 -4.56
CA VAL A 53 -2.07 2.41 -3.16
C VAL A 53 -1.10 3.58 -3.01
N GLN A 54 -1.56 4.68 -2.43
CA GLN A 54 -0.71 5.82 -2.13
C GLN A 54 -0.36 5.83 -0.64
N ARG A 55 0.89 6.11 -0.31
CA ARG A 55 1.38 6.21 1.07
C ARG A 55 2.16 7.50 1.24
N THR A 56 1.89 8.20 2.33
CA THR A 56 2.58 9.44 2.65
C THR A 56 3.69 9.14 3.65
N VAL A 57 4.92 9.39 3.25
CA VAL A 57 6.13 9.34 4.08
C VAL A 57 6.37 10.75 4.57
N THR A 58 6.35 10.96 5.89
CA THR A 58 6.79 12.23 6.49
C THR A 58 8.18 12.05 7.05
N ASN A 59 9.13 12.89 6.65
CA ASN A 59 10.44 12.93 7.27
C ASN A 59 10.39 13.91 8.45
N ILE A 60 10.75 13.46 9.65
CA ILE A 60 10.92 14.37 10.79
C ILE A 60 12.37 14.46 11.29
N ALA A 61 13.31 13.90 10.53
CA ALA A 61 14.74 14.10 10.69
C ALA A 61 15.22 15.22 9.75
N GLY A 62 16.55 15.40 9.63
CA GLY A 62 17.15 16.35 8.70
C GLY A 62 16.88 16.03 7.22
N ASN A 63 17.35 16.91 6.32
CA ASN A 63 17.27 16.67 4.89
C ASN A 63 18.04 15.40 4.51
N GLU A 64 17.34 14.45 3.90
CA GLU A 64 17.89 13.13 3.59
C GLU A 64 17.32 12.60 2.28
N THR A 65 18.16 11.88 1.53
CA THR A 65 17.75 11.19 0.32
C THR A 65 17.37 9.77 0.65
N TYR A 66 16.18 9.37 0.24
CA TYR A 66 15.65 8.02 0.43
C TYR A 66 15.60 7.26 -0.88
N SER A 67 16.03 6.01 -0.81
CA SER A 67 15.94 5.02 -1.88
C SER A 67 14.93 3.95 -1.49
N VAL A 68 14.02 3.63 -2.40
CA VAL A 68 12.95 2.67 -2.18
C VAL A 68 13.30 1.35 -2.85
N GLY A 69 13.40 0.29 -2.05
CA GLY A 69 13.48 -1.09 -2.52
C GLY A 69 12.22 -1.86 -2.16
N TRP A 70 11.84 -2.88 -2.94
CA TRP A 70 10.70 -3.72 -2.58
C TRP A 70 10.89 -5.16 -3.05
N SER A 71 10.20 -6.06 -2.38
CA SER A 71 10.04 -7.46 -2.75
C SER A 71 8.58 -7.72 -2.99
N ALA A 72 8.25 -8.14 -4.21
CA ALA A 72 6.89 -8.39 -4.62
C ALA A 72 6.38 -9.73 -4.05
N PRO A 73 5.11 -9.80 -3.59
CA PRO A 73 4.52 -11.05 -3.15
C PRO A 73 4.29 -12.00 -4.33
N TYR A 74 4.33 -13.31 -4.07
CA TYR A 74 4.12 -14.33 -5.09
C TYR A 74 2.79 -14.16 -5.85
N GLY A 75 2.84 -14.18 -7.18
CA GLY A 75 1.67 -13.97 -8.06
C GLY A 75 1.22 -12.51 -8.19
N VAL A 76 2.02 -11.55 -7.72
CA VAL A 76 1.77 -10.11 -7.84
C VAL A 76 3.04 -9.41 -8.28
N SER A 77 2.95 -8.55 -9.29
CA SER A 77 3.96 -7.57 -9.64
C SER A 77 3.73 -6.28 -8.84
N VAL A 78 4.77 -5.78 -8.19
CA VAL A 78 4.74 -4.51 -7.45
C VAL A 78 5.66 -3.53 -8.14
N LYS A 79 5.21 -2.28 -8.29
CA LYS A 79 6.04 -1.15 -8.73
C LYS A 79 5.83 0.00 -7.77
N VAL A 80 6.89 0.70 -7.40
CA VAL A 80 6.81 1.89 -6.55
C VAL A 80 7.36 3.08 -7.30
N ALA A 81 6.70 4.23 -7.19
CA ALA A 81 7.15 5.50 -7.75
C ALA A 81 6.86 6.65 -6.78
N PRO A 82 7.82 7.57 -6.53
CA PRO A 82 9.21 7.56 -6.99
C PRO A 82 10.07 6.52 -6.23
N THR A 83 11.12 6.00 -6.88
CA THR A 83 12.07 5.05 -6.25
C THR A 83 13.23 5.74 -5.56
N HIS A 84 13.51 7.00 -5.90
CA HIS A 84 14.50 7.83 -5.23
C HIS A 84 13.92 9.23 -5.10
N PHE A 85 14.00 9.80 -3.90
CA PHE A 85 13.54 11.15 -3.63
C PHE A 85 14.32 11.75 -2.46
N SER A 86 14.47 13.07 -2.46
CA SER A 86 15.01 13.83 -1.33
C SER A 86 13.87 14.54 -0.63
N ILE A 87 13.84 14.46 0.69
CA ILE A 87 12.78 15.05 1.51
C ILE A 87 13.39 15.83 2.66
N GLY A 88 13.02 17.10 2.75
CA GLY A 88 13.46 18.00 3.81
C GLY A 88 12.91 17.61 5.18
N SER A 89 13.45 18.25 6.21
CA SER A 89 12.94 18.12 7.58
C SER A 89 11.52 18.67 7.68
N GLY A 90 10.57 17.85 8.11
CA GLY A 90 9.16 18.20 8.23
C GLY A 90 8.37 18.13 6.91
N GLU A 91 9.01 17.76 5.80
CA GLU A 91 8.33 17.57 4.53
C GLU A 91 7.65 16.21 4.44
N ARG A 92 6.70 16.13 3.49
CA ARG A 92 5.91 14.94 3.20
C ARG A 92 6.07 14.55 1.74
N GLN A 93 6.36 13.28 1.49
CA GLN A 93 6.44 12.71 0.15
C GLN A 93 5.36 11.64 0.00
N VAL A 94 4.61 11.71 -1.10
CA VAL A 94 3.67 10.65 -1.48
C VAL A 94 4.39 9.62 -2.34
N LEU A 95 4.34 8.36 -1.91
CA LEU A 95 4.78 7.20 -2.66
C LEU A 95 3.57 6.48 -3.23
N THR A 96 3.63 6.19 -4.51
CA THR A 96 2.60 5.45 -5.23
C THR A 96 3.07 4.03 -5.45
N VAL A 97 2.36 3.07 -4.88
CA VAL A 97 2.62 1.64 -5.00
C VAL A 97 1.57 1.02 -5.91
N PHE A 98 2.00 0.55 -7.07
CA PHE A 98 1.18 -0.17 -8.02
C PHE A 98 1.33 -1.67 -7.81
N PHE A 99 0.20 -2.35 -7.65
CA PHE A 99 0.09 -3.80 -7.55
C PHE A 99 -0.59 -4.30 -8.81
N ASN A 100 -0.08 -5.38 -9.40
CA ASN A 100 -0.66 -6.03 -10.55
C ASN A 100 -0.64 -7.55 -10.36
N ALA A 101 -1.79 -8.21 -10.35
CA ALA A 101 -1.92 -9.65 -10.23
C ALA A 101 -1.48 -10.32 -11.52
N THR A 102 -0.42 -11.10 -11.44
CA THR A 102 0.10 -11.86 -12.58
C THR A 102 -0.57 -13.23 -12.71
N MET A 103 -1.24 -13.71 -11.67
CA MET A 103 -1.89 -15.01 -11.64
C MET A 103 -3.14 -14.99 -10.76
N ASN A 104 -4.11 -15.85 -11.10
CA ASN A 104 -5.24 -16.13 -10.24
C ASN A 104 -4.80 -17.03 -9.08
N SER A 105 -4.95 -16.55 -7.84
CA SER A 105 -4.64 -17.35 -6.66
C SER A 105 -5.41 -16.83 -5.45
N SER A 106 -5.95 -17.73 -4.65
CA SER A 106 -6.54 -17.47 -3.34
C SER A 106 -5.53 -17.60 -2.19
N ALA A 107 -4.27 -17.95 -2.49
CA ALA A 107 -3.23 -18.13 -1.49
C ALA A 107 -2.66 -16.78 -1.05
N ALA A 108 -2.63 -16.56 0.27
CA ALA A 108 -1.99 -15.39 0.85
C ALA A 108 -0.50 -15.34 0.48
N SER A 109 -0.03 -14.16 0.14
CA SER A 109 1.38 -13.92 -0.20
C SER A 109 1.88 -12.63 0.40
N TYR A 110 3.17 -12.64 0.71
CA TYR A 110 3.79 -11.62 1.52
C TYR A 110 4.95 -10.99 0.75
N GLY A 111 5.07 -9.68 0.89
CA GLY A 111 6.14 -8.88 0.31
C GLY A 111 6.62 -7.84 1.32
N ARG A 112 7.55 -6.99 0.92
CA ARG A 112 8.07 -5.92 1.78
C ARG A 112 8.50 -4.72 0.94
N ILE A 113 8.35 -3.51 1.45
CA ILE A 113 8.95 -2.30 0.90
C ILE A 113 9.94 -1.76 1.92
N GLY A 114 11.20 -1.65 1.53
CA GLY A 114 12.26 -1.01 2.31
C GLY A 114 12.52 0.40 1.80
N LEU A 115 12.61 1.35 2.73
CA LEU A 115 13.06 2.71 2.52
C LEU A 115 14.43 2.84 3.15
N PHE A 116 15.44 3.16 2.36
CA PHE A 116 16.84 3.26 2.76
C PHE A 116 17.29 4.70 2.61
N GLY A 117 17.50 5.38 3.72
CA GLY A 117 18.01 6.73 3.79
C GLY A 117 19.53 6.77 3.73
N SER A 118 20.08 7.82 3.12
CA SER A 118 21.53 8.02 2.99
C SER A 118 22.26 8.20 4.33
N GLN A 119 21.56 8.60 5.40
CA GLN A 119 22.08 8.75 6.76
C GLN A 119 21.99 7.44 7.57
N GLY A 120 21.62 6.32 6.95
CA GLY A 120 21.51 5.01 7.59
C GLY A 120 20.12 4.71 8.18
N HIS A 121 19.12 5.55 7.92
CA HIS A 121 17.74 5.27 8.32
C HIS A 121 17.12 4.18 7.45
N VAL A 122 16.49 3.19 8.07
CA VAL A 122 15.78 2.12 7.35
C VAL A 122 14.35 2.02 7.86
N ALA A 123 13.36 2.14 6.97
CA ALA A 123 11.97 1.82 7.28
C ALA A 123 11.50 0.63 6.44
N ASN A 124 10.77 -0.28 7.06
CA ASN A 124 10.28 -1.49 6.39
C ASN A 124 8.76 -1.55 6.51
N ILE A 125 8.10 -1.79 5.38
CA ILE A 125 6.65 -1.83 5.23
C ILE A 125 6.27 -3.23 4.77
N PRO A 126 5.73 -4.09 5.64
CA PRO A 126 5.23 -5.39 5.22
C PRO A 126 4.03 -5.24 4.27
N LEU A 127 4.05 -6.05 3.21
CA LEU A 127 2.97 -6.18 2.23
C LEU A 127 2.32 -7.55 2.41
N SER A 128 0.99 -7.60 2.40
CA SER A 128 0.24 -8.86 2.39
C SER A 128 -0.85 -8.80 1.32
N VAL A 129 -0.97 -9.82 0.49
CA VAL A 129 -2.01 -9.93 -0.55
C VAL A 129 -2.69 -11.29 -0.42
N ILE A 130 -4.00 -11.30 -0.17
CA ILE A 130 -4.76 -12.53 0.10
C ILE A 130 -5.31 -13.11 -1.20
N PHE A 131 -6.26 -12.42 -1.84
CA PHE A 131 -6.84 -12.84 -3.11
C PHE A 131 -6.24 -12.09 -4.28
N LYS A 132 -5.90 -12.81 -5.34
CA LYS A 132 -5.32 -12.29 -6.58
C LYS A 132 -6.17 -12.77 -7.74
N ILE A 133 -6.67 -11.82 -8.51
CA ILE A 133 -7.46 -12.07 -9.71
C ILE A 133 -6.74 -11.44 -10.88
N SER A 134 -6.30 -12.23 -11.84
CA SER A 134 -5.77 -11.80 -13.12
C SER A 134 -6.75 -12.27 -14.20
N TYR A 135 -7.33 -11.33 -14.97
CA TYR A 135 -7.93 -11.73 -16.23
C TYR A 135 -6.81 -11.90 -17.26
N ASN A 136 -6.84 -12.96 -18.06
CA ASN A 136 -6.23 -12.87 -19.37
C ASN A 136 -7.21 -12.02 -20.19
N VAL A 137 -6.82 -10.82 -20.59
CA VAL A 137 -7.50 -10.18 -21.73
C VAL A 137 -7.05 -10.97 -22.95
N THR A 138 -7.67 -12.12 -23.20
CA THR A 138 -7.81 -12.59 -24.57
C THR A 138 -8.74 -11.58 -25.23
N ASN A 139 -8.14 -10.61 -25.92
CA ASN A 139 -8.84 -9.87 -26.95
C ASN A 139 -9.40 -10.92 -27.93
N CYS A 140 -10.71 -11.13 -27.91
CA CYS A 140 -11.41 -11.82 -29.00
C CYS A 140 -11.40 -10.95 -30.26
#